data_AF-A0A955TDT4-F1
#
_entry.id   AF-A0A955TDT4-F1
#
_cell.length_a   1.000
_cell.length_b   1.000
_cell.length_c   1.000
_cell.angle_alpha   90.00
_cell.angle_beta   90.00
_cell.angle_gamma   90.00
#
_symmetry.space_group_name_H-M   'P 1'
#
loop_
_entity.id
_entity.type
_entity.pdbx_description
1 polymer ?
#
loop_
_entity_poly.entity_id
_entity_poly.type
_entity_poly.pdbx_seq_one_letter_code
_entity_poly.pdbx_strand_id
1 'polypeptide(L)'
;PPPNFNPHNFRWDHAVHAGRIIFQDAFPQDITVFLIEVLDTTFGENLSPGVAASVEKTCAMIISFIHESSRPPLPTQQSPTL
;
A
#
# COMPACT_ATOMS: atom_id res chain seq x y z
N PRO A 1 14.20 -27.02 6.62
CA PRO A 1 14.21 -25.53 6.66
C PRO A 1 13.86 -25.03 8.06
N PRO A 2 14.46 -23.94 8.56
CA PRO A 2 13.98 -23.32 9.79
C PRO A 2 12.49 -22.97 9.62
N PRO A 3 11.61 -23.23 10.61
CA PRO A 3 10.16 -23.12 10.46
C PRO A 3 9.63 -21.69 10.21
N ASN A 4 10.51 -20.70 10.11
CA ASN A 4 10.20 -19.29 10.23
C ASN A 4 10.17 -18.56 8.88
N PHE A 5 10.63 -19.22 7.79
CA PHE A 5 10.56 -18.69 6.42
C PHE A 5 9.25 -19.09 5.75
N ASN A 6 8.13 -18.61 6.30
CA ASN A 6 6.85 -18.64 5.62
C ASN A 6 6.63 -17.27 4.95
N PRO A 7 6.35 -17.19 3.64
CA PRO A 7 5.94 -15.95 2.99
C PRO A 7 4.77 -15.23 3.69
N HIS A 8 3.92 -15.97 4.41
CA HIS A 8 2.84 -15.41 5.23
C HIS A 8 3.31 -14.74 6.53
N ASN A 9 4.56 -14.99 6.99
CA ASN A 9 5.22 -14.24 8.07
C ASN A 9 6.06 -13.08 7.52
N PHE A 10 6.11 -12.90 6.20
CA PHE A 10 6.84 -11.81 5.57
C PHE A 10 6.01 -10.54 5.64
N ARG A 11 6.41 -9.65 6.55
CA ARG A 11 5.73 -8.37 6.77
C ARG A 11 6.13 -7.34 5.71
N TRP A 12 5.30 -6.31 5.56
CA TRP A 12 5.55 -5.22 4.62
C TRP A 12 6.90 -4.53 4.86
N ASP A 13 7.34 -4.40 6.12
CA ASP A 13 8.59 -3.74 6.47
C ASP A 13 9.82 -4.56 6.05
N HIS A 14 9.73 -5.89 6.10
CA HIS A 14 10.75 -6.77 5.53
C HIS A 14 10.81 -6.65 4.01
N ALA A 15 9.65 -6.48 3.33
CA ALA A 15 9.59 -6.25 1.89
C ALA A 15 10.30 -4.96 1.49
N VAL A 16 10.05 -3.87 2.23
CA VAL A 16 10.71 -2.58 2.03
C VAL A 16 12.21 -2.69 2.25
N HIS A 17 12.64 -3.36 3.33
CA HIS A 17 14.05 -3.55 3.63
C HIS A 17 14.77 -4.34 2.53
N ALA A 18 14.20 -5.49 2.11
CA ALA A 18 14.76 -6.31 1.04
C ALA A 18 14.82 -5.55 -0.29
N GLY A 19 13.76 -4.80 -0.62
CA GLY A 19 13.70 -4.00 -1.84
C GLY A 19 14.79 -2.93 -1.90
N ARG A 20 15.09 -2.24 -0.79
CA ARG A 20 16.20 -1.26 -0.72
C ARG A 20 17.54 -1.90 -1.06
N ILE A 21 17.79 -3.12 -0.58
CA ILE A 21 19.03 -3.85 -0.85
C ILE A 21 19.10 -4.30 -2.32
N ILE A 22 17.98 -4.78 -2.89
CA ILE A 22 17.96 -5.32 -4.25
C ILE A 22 18.05 -4.20 -5.31
N PHE A 23 17.28 -3.13 -5.12
CA PHE A 23 17.10 -2.09 -6.16
C PHE A 23 17.99 -0.86 -5.95
N GLN A 24 18.60 -0.68 -4.78
CA GLN A 24 19.53 0.43 -4.49
C GLN A 24 18.94 1.79 -4.93
N ASP A 25 19.64 2.52 -5.79
CA ASP A 25 19.22 3.84 -6.28
C ASP A 25 17.90 3.82 -7.08
N ALA A 26 17.51 2.66 -7.62
CA ALA A 26 16.24 2.49 -8.32
C ALA A 26 15.07 2.19 -7.36
N PHE A 27 15.32 2.08 -6.06
CA PHE A 27 14.25 1.80 -5.09
C PHE A 27 13.32 3.02 -4.91
N PRO A 28 11.98 2.83 -4.90
CA PRO A 28 11.03 3.92 -4.71
C PRO A 28 11.27 4.70 -3.40
N GLN A 29 11.21 6.03 -3.48
CA GLN A 29 11.38 6.91 -2.33
C GLN A 29 10.05 7.21 -1.61
N ASP A 30 8.95 7.15 -2.35
CA ASP A 30 7.59 7.33 -1.83
C ASP A 30 6.88 5.99 -1.78
N ILE A 31 6.57 5.53 -0.56
CA ILE A 31 5.95 4.23 -0.30
C ILE A 31 4.79 4.45 0.66
N THR A 32 3.60 4.07 0.21
CA THR A 32 2.38 4.07 1.03
C THR A 32 1.93 2.63 1.26
N VAL A 33 1.59 2.30 2.50
CA VAL A 33 1.13 0.96 2.91
C VAL A 33 -0.29 1.05 3.46
N PHE A 34 -1.20 0.27 2.90
CA PHE A 34 -2.57 0.11 3.39
C PHE A 34 -2.69 -1.23 4.11
N LEU A 35 -3.20 -1.21 5.35
CA LEU A 35 -3.33 -2.40 6.19
C LEU A 35 -4.80 -2.65 6.54
N ILE A 36 -5.18 -3.93 6.55
CA ILE A 36 -6.46 -4.41 7.06
C ILE A 36 -6.15 -5.29 8.27
N GLU A 37 -6.78 -5.00 9.39
CA GLU A 37 -6.67 -5.83 10.59
C GLU A 37 -7.46 -7.13 10.42
N VAL A 38 -6.85 -8.25 10.79
CA VAL A 38 -7.49 -9.57 10.71
C VAL A 38 -8.32 -9.81 11.96
N LEU A 39 -9.52 -10.37 11.78
CA LEU A 39 -10.38 -10.75 12.91
C LEU A 39 -10.02 -12.14 13.46
N ASP A 40 -9.87 -13.14 12.57
CA ASP A 40 -9.55 -14.51 12.91
C ASP A 40 -8.73 -15.15 11.77
N THR A 41 -7.80 -16.03 12.14
CA THR A 41 -6.95 -16.81 11.24
C THR A 41 -7.11 -18.32 11.43
N THR A 42 -8.11 -18.76 12.21
CA THR A 42 -8.48 -20.18 12.27
C THR A 42 -8.96 -20.68 10.90
N PHE A 43 -8.98 -22.00 10.73
CA PHE A 43 -9.38 -22.62 9.47
C PHE A 43 -10.83 -22.24 9.13
N GLY A 44 -11.00 -21.59 7.99
CA GLY A 44 -12.29 -21.15 7.47
C GLY A 44 -12.23 -20.99 5.96
N GLU A 45 -13.40 -20.92 5.34
CA GLU A 45 -13.54 -20.86 3.88
C GLU A 45 -13.63 -19.42 3.35
N ASN A 46 -14.08 -18.47 4.18
CA ASN A 46 -14.42 -17.11 3.76
C ASN A 46 -13.83 -16.04 4.69
N LEU A 47 -13.73 -14.81 4.17
CA LEU A 47 -13.41 -13.63 4.98
C LEU A 47 -14.51 -13.35 6.00
N SER A 48 -14.14 -12.83 7.17
CA SER A 48 -15.15 -12.29 8.08
C SER A 48 -15.84 -11.09 7.44
N PRO A 49 -17.13 -10.82 7.75
CA PRO A 49 -17.84 -9.68 7.18
C PRO A 49 -17.11 -8.34 7.37
N GLY A 50 -16.45 -8.16 8.51
CA GLY A 50 -15.64 -6.98 8.79
C GLY A 50 -14.42 -6.85 7.88
N VAL A 51 -13.67 -7.94 7.70
CA VAL A 51 -12.49 -7.94 6.80
C VAL A 51 -12.92 -7.74 5.35
N ALA A 52 -14.01 -8.37 4.90
CA ALA A 52 -14.55 -8.18 3.56
C ALA A 52 -14.91 -6.71 3.28
N ALA A 53 -15.63 -6.06 4.20
CA ALA A 53 -15.94 -4.63 4.09
C ALA A 53 -14.68 -3.74 4.10
N SER A 54 -13.67 -4.10 4.90
CA SER A 54 -12.39 -3.41 4.91
C SER A 54 -11.62 -3.54 3.59
N VAL A 55 -11.73 -4.67 2.88
CA VAL A 55 -11.14 -4.84 1.55
C VAL A 55 -11.75 -3.85 0.57
N GLU A 56 -13.08 -3.78 0.49
CA GLU A 56 -13.78 -2.84 -0.40
C GLU A 56 -13.40 -1.38 -0.10
N LYS A 57 -13.40 -1.00 1.18
CA LYS A 57 -12.96 0.33 1.62
C LYS A 57 -11.51 0.61 1.22
N THR A 58 -10.63 -0.36 1.37
CA THR A 58 -9.19 -0.20 1.05
C THR A 58 -8.96 -0.03 -0.44
N CYS A 59 -9.67 -0.79 -1.28
CA CYS A 59 -9.64 -0.59 -2.73
C CYS A 59 -10.06 0.84 -3.11
N ALA A 60 -11.14 1.36 -2.52
CA ALA A 60 -11.57 2.73 -2.76
C ALA A 60 -10.50 3.75 -2.32
N MET A 61 -9.87 3.56 -1.15
CA MET A 61 -8.77 4.41 -0.68
C MET A 61 -7.57 4.41 -1.64
N ILE A 62 -7.18 3.24 -2.16
CA ILE A 62 -6.07 3.12 -3.12
C ILE A 62 -6.38 3.87 -4.41
N ILE A 63 -7.60 3.69 -4.95
CA ILE A 63 -8.03 4.39 -6.18
C ILE A 63 -8.01 5.90 -5.97
N SER A 64 -8.59 6.40 -4.86
CA SER A 64 -8.57 7.83 -4.53
C SER A 64 -7.15 8.37 -4.35
N PHE A 65 -6.28 7.61 -3.68
CA PHE A 65 -4.88 7.99 -3.49
C PHE A 65 -4.15 8.14 -4.82
N ILE A 66 -4.25 7.14 -5.70
CA ILE A 66 -3.63 7.19 -7.04
C ILE A 66 -4.14 8.39 -7.83
N HIS A 67 -5.44 8.69 -7.74
CA HIS A 67 -6.05 9.80 -8.47
C HIS A 67 -5.58 11.17 -7.96
N GLU A 68 -5.37 11.33 -6.65
CA GLU A 68 -4.81 12.57 -6.08
C GLU A 68 -3.31 12.69 -6.40
N SER A 69 -2.54 11.61 -6.27
CA SER A 69 -1.11 11.58 -6.60
C SER A 69 -0.82 11.83 -8.08
N SER A 70 -1.78 11.58 -8.97
CA SER A 70 -1.65 11.82 -10.41
C SER A 70 -2.14 13.19 -10.86
N ARG A 71 -2.61 14.04 -9.93
CA ARG A 71 -3.16 15.36 -10.26
C ARG A 71 -2.04 16.31 -10.70
N PRO A 72 -2.11 16.91 -11.90
CA PRO A 72 -1.12 17.91 -12.29
C PRO A 72 -1.22 19.15 -11.39
N PRO A 73 -0.10 19.85 -11.11
CA PRO A 73 -0.13 21.08 -10.34
C PRO A 73 -1.03 22.12 -11.04
N LEU A 74 -1.78 22.88 -10.23
CA LEU A 74 -2.66 23.92 -10.74
C LEU A 74 -1.85 24.92 -11.59
N PRO A 75 -2.35 25.36 -12.76
CA PRO A 75 -1.65 26.39 -13.54
C PRO A 75 -1.44 27.62 -12.68
N THR A 76 -0.18 28.04 -12.54
CA THR A 76 0.15 29.30 -11.89
C THR A 76 -0.50 30.41 -12.72
N GLN A 77 -1.49 31.11 -12.15
CA GLN A 77 -2.08 32.28 -12.78
C GLN A 77 -0.95 33.30 -13.03
N GLN A 78 -0.52 33.43 -14.28
CA GLN A 78 0.42 34.48 -14.67
C GLN A 78 -0.27 35.82 -14.43
N SER A 79 0.32 36.64 -13.57
CA SER A 79 -0.13 38.02 -13.38
C SER A 79 -0.08 38.74 -14.73
N PRO A 80 -1.11 39.52 -15.10
CA PRO A 80 -1.11 40.23 -16.36
C PRO A 80 0.05 41.24 -16.37
N THR A 81 0.95 41.09 -17.34
CA THR A 81 1.98 42.09 -17.64
C THR A 81 1.28 43.36 -18.12
N LEU A 82 1.50 44.47 -17.42
CA LEU A 82 1.07 45.82 -17.80
C LEU A 82 1.84 46.32 -19.04
#